data_AF-A0A150QRJ6-F1
#
_entry.id   AF-A0A150QRJ6-F1
#
_cell.length_a   1.000
_cell.length_b   1.000
_cell.length_c   1.000
_cell.angle_alpha   90.00
_cell.angle_beta   90.00
_cell.angle_gamma   90.00
#
_symmetry.space_group_name_H-M   'P 1'
#
loop_
_entity.id
_entity.type
_entity.pdbx_description
1 polymer ?
#
loop_
_entity_poly.entity_id
_entity_poly.type
_entity_poly.pdbx_seq_one_letter_code
_entity_poly.pdbx_strand_id
1 'polypeptide(L)'
;MDMNNGHANQAMRCLHGLAAAFFERVQTHNPGVACEVVEVSPRDTNASIPTDCDLYLSSGGPGSPFDGEGEPWMLDFGRLVDGVVESAIRGGADRRALFAICYSFELVVHHYRLADVVPRADRKFGVMPIYTTPVGQQHPLLSPFGERLFAFEHRNWEAVNLDERQLGSLGGQLLARESRDGVSKGRAILGLQVAPGVEAVQFHPEADRAGVMSWVARPEQAAAFKANYGEVTYQAMLRTLDDPRRLARTYALVIPGWLGRCFNEIAGPRGYAELPPIEDAPCSRFDAHCRAQELAAASARSPGSGEQVTRGA
;
A
#
# COMPACT_ATOMS: atom_id res chain seq x y z
N MET A 1 12.46 -1.20 -1.92
CA MET A 1 12.88 -0.56 -3.17
C MET A 1 12.11 0.75 -3.32
N ASP A 2 12.84 1.86 -3.31
CA ASP A 2 12.29 3.18 -3.58
C ASP A 2 12.21 3.40 -5.10
N MET A 3 10.98 3.44 -5.63
CA MET A 3 10.72 3.66 -7.04
C MET A 3 10.31 5.10 -7.33
N ASN A 4 10.57 6.06 -6.43
CA ASN A 4 10.15 7.44 -6.60
C ASN A 4 11.08 8.29 -7.47
N ASN A 5 12.22 7.74 -7.93
CA ASN A 5 13.14 8.43 -8.85
C ASN A 5 13.61 9.81 -8.30
N GLY A 6 14.05 9.84 -7.04
CA GLY A 6 14.50 11.07 -6.37
C GLY A 6 13.38 12.06 -5.99
N HIS A 7 12.12 11.78 -6.31
CA HIS A 7 11.01 12.65 -5.93
C HIS A 7 10.59 12.44 -4.46
N ALA A 8 10.44 13.56 -3.75
CA ALA A 8 9.93 13.56 -2.39
C ALA A 8 8.54 12.92 -2.30
N ASN A 9 8.38 11.94 -1.42
CA ASN A 9 7.17 11.15 -1.27
C ASN A 9 6.94 10.77 0.21
N GLN A 10 5.71 10.37 0.54
CA GLN A 10 5.35 9.86 1.86
C GLN A 10 5.34 8.33 1.93
N ALA A 11 5.48 7.65 0.78
CA ALA A 11 5.37 6.19 0.70
C ALA A 11 6.51 5.52 1.47
N MET A 12 7.76 5.95 1.28
CA MET A 12 8.91 5.35 1.97
C MET A 12 8.83 5.51 3.49
N ARG A 13 8.44 6.70 3.97
CA ARG A 13 8.17 6.93 5.40
C ARG A 13 7.14 5.94 5.95
N CYS A 14 6.06 5.70 5.22
CA CYS A 14 5.03 4.74 5.62
C CYS A 14 5.53 3.30 5.60
N LEU A 15 6.28 2.90 4.57
CA LEU A 15 6.88 1.57 4.45
C LEU A 15 7.90 1.31 5.57
N HIS A 16 8.72 2.29 5.95
CA HIS A 16 9.62 2.20 7.11
C HIS A 16 8.85 1.95 8.40
N GLY A 17 7.76 2.68 8.63
CA GLY A 17 6.90 2.49 9.80
C GLY A 17 6.28 1.08 9.85
N LEU A 18 5.81 0.59 8.70
CA LEU A 18 5.24 -0.76 8.57
C LEU A 18 6.31 -1.85 8.81
N ALA A 19 7.52 -1.67 8.28
CA ALA A 19 8.64 -2.58 8.48
C ALA A 19 9.10 -2.61 9.94
N ALA A 20 9.22 -1.44 10.59
CA ALA A 20 9.58 -1.35 12.00
C ALA A 20 8.56 -2.06 12.91
N ALA A 21 7.26 -1.81 12.70
CA ALA A 21 6.21 -2.49 13.46
C ALA A 21 6.19 -4.01 13.23
N PHE A 22 6.50 -4.45 12.00
CA PHE A 22 6.68 -5.87 11.69
C PHE A 22 7.88 -6.47 12.42
N PHE A 23 9.02 -5.79 12.46
CA PHE A 23 10.22 -6.26 13.16
C PHE A 23 10.02 -6.35 14.66
N GLU A 24 9.36 -5.37 15.29
CA GLU A 24 8.96 -5.47 16.71
C GLU A 24 8.16 -6.74 16.97
N ARG A 25 7.25 -7.08 16.05
CA ARG A 25 6.41 -8.27 16.14
C ARG A 25 7.20 -9.56 15.97
N VAL A 26 8.16 -9.59 15.04
CA VAL A 26 9.11 -10.71 14.86
C VAL A 26 9.92 -10.89 16.13
N GLN A 27 10.56 -9.84 16.63
CA GLN A 27 11.42 -9.89 17.82
C GLN A 27 10.66 -10.28 19.09
N THR A 28 9.39 -9.89 19.21
CA THR A 28 8.54 -10.30 20.34
C THR A 28 8.36 -11.82 20.40
N HIS A 29 8.21 -12.48 19.25
CA HIS A 29 7.99 -13.94 19.17
C HIS A 29 9.28 -14.72 18.93
N ASN A 30 10.32 -14.05 18.43
CA ASN A 30 11.61 -14.61 18.04
C ASN A 30 12.75 -13.67 18.47
N PRO A 31 13.07 -13.55 19.78
CA PRO A 31 14.01 -12.55 20.30
C PRO A 31 15.45 -12.64 19.74
N GLY A 32 15.84 -13.80 19.20
CA GLY A 32 17.15 -14.02 18.61
C GLY A 32 17.24 -13.77 17.10
N VAL A 33 16.13 -13.41 16.44
CA VAL A 33 16.12 -13.18 14.99
C VAL A 33 16.55 -11.75 14.68
N ALA A 34 17.65 -11.61 13.95
CA ALA A 34 18.09 -10.34 13.41
C ALA A 34 17.16 -9.92 12.26
N CYS A 35 16.72 -8.67 12.28
CA CYS A 35 15.90 -8.07 11.24
C CYS A 35 16.66 -6.87 10.67
N GLU A 36 16.81 -6.82 9.35
CA GLU A 36 17.56 -5.77 8.65
C GLU A 36 16.70 -5.17 7.55
N VAL A 37 16.73 -3.83 7.42
CA VAL A 37 16.16 -3.13 6.27
C VAL A 37 17.30 -2.79 5.32
N VAL A 38 17.21 -3.28 4.09
CA VAL A 38 18.05 -2.85 2.99
C VAL A 38 17.22 -1.97 2.05
N GLU A 39 17.69 -0.75 1.81
CA GLU A 39 17.03 0.21 0.93
C GLU A 39 17.90 0.53 -0.28
N VAL A 40 17.26 0.55 -1.45
CA VAL A 40 17.86 0.97 -2.71
C VAL A 40 16.86 1.82 -3.47
N SER A 41 17.38 2.81 -4.20
CA SER A 41 16.60 3.66 -5.11
C SER A 41 17.13 3.48 -6.54
N PRO A 42 16.72 2.39 -7.22
CA PRO A 42 17.31 2.01 -8.51
C PRO A 42 17.09 3.03 -9.62
N ARG A 43 15.98 3.77 -9.62
CA ARG A 43 15.59 4.65 -10.73
C ARG A 43 16.43 5.92 -10.86
N ASP A 44 16.86 6.50 -9.75
CA ASP A 44 17.66 7.73 -9.70
C ASP A 44 19.16 7.48 -9.49
N THR A 45 19.53 6.38 -8.81
CA THR A 45 20.93 6.07 -8.50
C THR A 45 21.53 4.96 -9.37
N ASN A 46 20.71 4.21 -10.10
CA ASN A 46 21.09 2.97 -10.80
C ASN A 46 21.76 1.93 -9.86
N ALA A 47 21.46 2.00 -8.57
CA ALA A 47 21.92 1.02 -7.59
C ALA A 47 21.37 -0.37 -7.93
N SER A 48 22.25 -1.37 -7.91
CA SER A 48 21.86 -2.77 -8.08
C SER A 48 20.86 -3.18 -7.00
N ILE A 49 19.85 -3.96 -7.41
CA ILE A 49 18.82 -4.44 -6.50
C ILE A 49 19.34 -5.68 -5.76
N PRO A 50 19.42 -5.68 -4.41
CA PRO A 50 19.88 -6.82 -3.64
C PRO A 50 19.00 -8.05 -3.88
N THR A 51 19.61 -9.22 -4.04
CA THR A 51 18.90 -10.48 -4.33
C THR A 51 18.91 -11.46 -3.17
N ASP A 52 19.36 -11.03 -2.00
CA ASP A 52 19.56 -11.82 -0.79
C ASP A 52 18.58 -11.47 0.34
N CYS A 53 17.63 -10.55 0.11
CA CYS A 53 16.57 -10.27 1.07
C CYS A 53 15.47 -11.35 1.03
N ASP A 54 14.80 -11.54 2.16
CA ASP A 54 13.67 -12.46 2.27
C ASP A 54 12.38 -11.83 1.72
N LEU A 55 12.11 -10.58 2.10
CA LEU A 55 10.87 -9.88 1.81
C LEU A 55 11.17 -8.56 1.10
N TYR A 56 10.56 -8.37 -0.06
CA TYR A 56 10.71 -7.19 -0.90
C TYR A 56 9.43 -6.35 -0.88
N LEU A 57 9.53 -5.10 -0.47
CA LEU A 57 8.49 -4.09 -0.68
C LEU A 57 8.97 -3.13 -1.78
N SER A 58 8.19 -3.01 -2.86
CA SER A 58 8.50 -2.12 -3.98
C SER A 58 7.45 -1.04 -4.09
N SER A 59 7.87 0.22 -3.90
CA SER A 59 6.94 1.35 -3.81
C SER A 59 6.30 1.70 -5.15
N GLY A 60 5.30 2.57 -5.08
CA GLY A 60 4.90 3.38 -6.22
C GLY A 60 5.98 4.39 -6.62
N GLY A 61 5.69 5.19 -7.63
CA GLY A 61 6.59 6.19 -8.17
C GLY A 61 5.94 7.02 -9.26
N PRO A 62 6.49 8.19 -9.60
CA PRO A 62 6.02 9.01 -10.71
C PRO A 62 6.56 8.50 -12.04
N GLY A 63 6.00 9.01 -13.14
CA GLY A 63 6.48 8.74 -14.50
C GLY A 63 5.75 7.58 -15.17
N SER A 64 6.27 7.18 -16.33
CA SER A 64 5.79 6.05 -17.12
C SER A 64 6.50 4.76 -16.70
N PRO A 65 5.79 3.62 -16.63
CA PRO A 65 6.43 2.32 -16.43
C PRO A 65 7.34 1.92 -17.60
N PHE A 66 7.25 2.63 -18.73
CA PHE A 66 8.11 2.47 -19.90
C PHE A 66 9.37 3.37 -19.87
N ASP A 67 9.47 4.33 -18.95
CA ASP A 67 10.62 5.27 -18.89
C ASP A 67 11.95 4.56 -18.60
N GLY A 68 11.91 3.35 -18.03
CA GLY A 68 13.08 2.55 -17.71
C GLY A 68 13.53 1.59 -18.81
N GLU A 69 12.85 1.55 -19.97
CA GLU A 69 13.16 0.58 -21.01
C GLU A 69 14.61 0.73 -21.51
N GLY A 70 15.38 -0.36 -21.41
CA GLY A 70 16.79 -0.38 -21.77
C GLY A 70 17.75 0.02 -20.64
N GLU A 71 17.24 0.53 -19.51
CA GLU A 71 18.07 0.86 -18.35
C GLU A 71 18.45 -0.41 -17.55
N PRO A 72 19.69 -0.50 -17.02
CA PRO A 72 20.15 -1.67 -16.29
C PRO A 72 19.26 -2.05 -15.10
N TRP A 73 18.76 -1.06 -14.36
CA TRP A 73 17.93 -1.28 -13.19
C TRP A 73 16.59 -1.95 -13.52
N MET A 74 16.01 -1.70 -14.70
CA MET A 74 14.74 -2.32 -15.10
C MET A 74 14.94 -3.81 -15.41
N LEU A 75 16.08 -4.15 -16.02
CA LEU A 75 16.49 -5.54 -16.20
C LEU A 75 16.77 -6.23 -14.87
N ASP A 76 17.42 -5.54 -13.92
CA ASP A 76 17.60 -6.05 -12.55
C ASP A 76 16.27 -6.29 -11.84
N PHE A 77 15.29 -5.38 -12.02
CA PHE A 77 13.96 -5.54 -11.44
C PHE A 77 13.26 -6.79 -12.00
N GLY A 78 13.27 -6.99 -13.32
CA GLY A 78 12.71 -8.20 -13.94
C GLY A 78 13.38 -9.48 -13.43
N ARG A 79 14.71 -9.49 -13.34
CA ARG A 79 15.47 -10.62 -12.77
C ARG A 79 15.11 -10.90 -11.31
N LEU A 80 14.93 -9.85 -10.50
CA LEU A 80 14.48 -10.01 -9.12
C LEU A 80 13.10 -10.68 -9.08
N VAL A 81 12.14 -10.20 -9.88
CA VAL A 81 10.78 -10.76 -9.91
C VAL A 81 10.82 -12.24 -10.27
N ASP A 82 11.56 -12.62 -11.32
CA ASP A 82 11.72 -14.02 -11.72
C ASP A 82 12.38 -14.86 -10.61
N GLY A 83 13.45 -14.35 -9.99
CA GLY A 83 14.14 -15.04 -8.90
C GLY A 83 13.27 -15.20 -7.64
N VAL A 84 12.36 -14.25 -7.36
CA VAL A 84 11.36 -14.39 -6.29
C VAL A 84 10.42 -15.54 -6.62
N VAL A 85 9.88 -15.60 -7.84
CA VAL A 85 8.98 -16.69 -8.27
C VAL A 85 9.68 -18.06 -8.18
N GLU A 86 10.91 -18.16 -8.67
CA GLU A 86 11.70 -19.40 -8.59
C GLU A 86 11.94 -19.83 -7.15
N SER A 87 12.33 -18.89 -6.27
CA SER A 87 12.52 -19.18 -4.85
C SER A 87 11.22 -19.63 -4.17
N ALA A 88 10.10 -19.05 -4.58
CA ALA A 88 8.79 -19.33 -4.04
C ALA A 88 8.29 -20.73 -4.45
N ILE A 89 8.53 -21.12 -5.70
CA ILE A 89 8.24 -22.47 -6.20
C ILE A 89 9.09 -23.52 -5.48
N ARG A 90 10.38 -23.23 -5.28
CA ARG A 90 11.30 -24.12 -4.55
C ARG A 90 10.91 -24.26 -3.07
N GLY A 91 10.42 -23.18 -2.47
CA GLY A 91 10.07 -23.12 -1.05
C GLY A 91 11.28 -23.26 -0.12
N GLY A 92 11.01 -23.58 1.15
CA GLY A 92 12.03 -23.80 2.17
C GLY A 92 12.56 -22.51 2.79
N ALA A 93 13.72 -22.62 3.45
CA ALA A 93 14.27 -21.54 4.26
C ALA A 93 14.67 -20.31 3.43
N ASP A 94 15.04 -20.45 2.16
CA ASP A 94 15.48 -19.34 1.30
C ASP A 94 14.37 -18.82 0.38
N ARG A 95 13.11 -19.09 0.73
CA ARG A 95 11.96 -18.55 0.00
C ARG A 95 11.92 -17.03 0.13
N ARG A 96 11.63 -16.35 -0.98
CA ARG A 96 11.48 -14.91 -1.05
C ARG A 96 10.07 -14.52 -1.44
N ALA A 97 9.70 -13.28 -1.13
CA ALA A 97 8.41 -12.72 -1.54
C ALA A 97 8.53 -11.25 -1.94
N LEU A 98 7.72 -10.81 -2.90
CA LEU A 98 7.64 -9.44 -3.40
C LEU A 98 6.21 -8.90 -3.30
N PHE A 99 6.08 -7.73 -2.68
CA PHE A 99 4.88 -6.91 -2.73
C PHE A 99 5.13 -5.65 -3.58
N ALA A 100 4.46 -5.55 -4.72
CA ALA A 100 4.63 -4.46 -5.68
C ALA A 100 3.46 -3.47 -5.66
N ILE A 101 3.75 -2.18 -5.49
CA ILE A 101 2.75 -1.13 -5.27
C ILE A 101 2.75 -0.13 -6.44
N CYS A 102 1.57 0.22 -6.96
CA CYS A 102 1.33 1.27 -7.96
C CYS A 102 2.28 1.18 -9.17
N TYR A 103 3.30 2.03 -9.27
CA TYR A 103 4.32 1.96 -10.33
C TYR A 103 5.00 0.59 -10.42
N SER A 104 5.34 -0.02 -9.28
CA SER A 104 5.94 -1.36 -9.27
C SER A 104 4.95 -2.44 -9.70
N PHE A 105 3.65 -2.27 -9.41
CA PHE A 105 2.61 -3.13 -9.97
C PHE A 105 2.59 -3.05 -11.50
N GLU A 106 2.69 -1.84 -12.06
CA GLU A 106 2.74 -1.61 -13.50
C GLU A 106 3.98 -2.27 -14.14
N LEU A 107 5.15 -2.20 -13.47
CA LEU A 107 6.36 -2.89 -13.92
C LEU A 107 6.20 -4.41 -13.95
N VAL A 108 5.60 -5.00 -12.90
CA VAL A 108 5.36 -6.46 -12.86
C VAL A 108 4.36 -6.90 -13.93
N VAL A 109 3.29 -6.12 -14.13
CA VAL A 109 2.32 -6.33 -15.20
C VAL A 109 2.98 -6.27 -16.57
N HIS A 110 3.85 -5.28 -16.78
CA HIS A 110 4.59 -5.11 -18.02
C HIS A 110 5.58 -6.26 -18.27
N HIS A 111 6.40 -6.63 -17.26
CA HIS A 111 7.40 -7.69 -17.34
C HIS A 111 6.81 -9.02 -17.82
N TYR A 112 5.68 -9.44 -17.24
CA TYR A 112 5.00 -10.68 -17.62
C TYR A 112 3.93 -10.52 -18.70
N ARG A 113 3.75 -9.31 -19.24
CA ARG A 113 2.73 -8.96 -20.24
C ARG A 113 1.32 -9.40 -19.83
N LEU A 114 0.95 -9.12 -18.58
CA LEU A 114 -0.31 -9.57 -17.99
C LEU A 114 -1.52 -8.77 -18.47
N ALA A 115 -1.31 -7.51 -18.88
CA ALA A 115 -2.36 -6.58 -19.23
C ALA A 115 -1.78 -5.40 -20.04
N ASP A 116 -2.66 -4.62 -20.67
CA ASP A 116 -2.27 -3.36 -21.28
C ASP A 116 -2.04 -2.30 -20.19
N VAL A 117 -0.86 -1.69 -20.16
CA VAL A 117 -0.56 -0.56 -19.28
C VAL A 117 -0.70 0.74 -20.06
N VAL A 118 -1.74 1.51 -19.79
CA VAL A 118 -2.15 2.66 -20.61
C VAL A 118 -2.20 3.96 -19.80
N PRO A 119 -1.91 5.12 -20.43
CA PRO A 119 -2.08 6.40 -19.77
C PRO A 119 -3.56 6.72 -19.61
N ARG A 120 -3.90 7.38 -18.50
CA ARG A 120 -5.24 7.91 -18.26
C ARG A 120 -5.36 9.31 -18.84
N ALA A 121 -6.53 9.63 -19.38
CA ALA A 121 -6.87 10.99 -19.78
C ALA A 121 -6.85 11.94 -18.57
N ASP A 122 -7.41 11.47 -17.45
CA ASP A 122 -7.43 12.19 -16.18
C ASP A 122 -6.77 11.36 -15.07
N ARG A 123 -5.92 12.04 -14.30
CA ARG A 123 -5.31 11.47 -13.10
C ARG A 123 -6.40 10.94 -12.16
N LYS A 124 -6.23 9.70 -11.71
CA LYS A 124 -7.07 9.13 -10.67
C LYS A 124 -6.43 9.36 -9.31
N PHE A 125 -7.15 10.01 -8.40
CA PHE A 125 -6.60 10.35 -7.09
C PHE A 125 -7.66 10.47 -5.99
N GLY A 126 -7.30 10.11 -4.77
CA GLY A 126 -8.16 10.18 -3.58
C GLY A 126 -8.34 8.84 -2.88
N VAL A 127 -9.14 8.83 -1.81
CA VAL A 127 -9.52 7.57 -1.16
C VAL A 127 -10.75 6.99 -1.86
N MET A 128 -10.54 5.87 -2.53
CA MET A 128 -11.51 5.27 -3.44
C MET A 128 -11.89 3.87 -2.98
N PRO A 129 -13.14 3.44 -3.24
CA PRO A 129 -13.52 2.05 -3.04
C PRO A 129 -12.87 1.16 -4.10
N ILE A 130 -12.41 -0.01 -3.66
CA ILE A 130 -11.80 -1.06 -4.46
C ILE A 130 -12.62 -2.32 -4.25
N TYR A 131 -13.02 -2.97 -5.33
CA TYR A 131 -13.91 -4.12 -5.27
C TYR A 131 -13.12 -5.41 -5.43
N THR A 132 -13.27 -6.31 -4.47
CA THR A 132 -12.61 -7.62 -4.52
C THR A 132 -13.39 -8.56 -5.43
N THR A 133 -12.68 -9.41 -6.17
CA THR A 133 -13.31 -10.53 -6.89
C THR A 133 -13.71 -11.63 -5.90
N PRO A 134 -14.56 -12.60 -6.29
CA PRO A 134 -14.83 -13.77 -5.45
C PRO A 134 -13.56 -14.52 -5.02
N VAL A 135 -12.53 -14.55 -5.89
CA VAL A 135 -11.22 -15.13 -5.59
C VAL A 135 -10.47 -14.26 -4.58
N GLY A 136 -10.46 -12.93 -4.77
CA GLY A 136 -9.85 -11.99 -3.82
C GLY A 136 -10.47 -12.04 -2.42
N GLN A 137 -11.77 -12.30 -2.31
CA GLN A 137 -12.46 -12.49 -1.02
C GLN A 137 -11.98 -13.72 -0.24
N GLN A 138 -11.44 -14.71 -0.92
CA GLN A 138 -10.87 -15.91 -0.31
C GLN A 138 -9.35 -15.79 -0.12
N HIS A 139 -8.71 -14.93 -0.90
CA HIS A 139 -7.27 -14.73 -0.85
C HIS A 139 -6.84 -14.04 0.46
N PRO A 140 -5.83 -14.56 1.19
CA PRO A 140 -5.42 -14.02 2.49
C PRO A 140 -5.00 -12.54 2.49
N LEU A 141 -4.64 -11.98 1.33
CA LEU A 141 -4.35 -10.56 1.18
C LEU A 141 -5.59 -9.66 1.38
N LEU A 142 -6.76 -10.10 0.88
CA LEU A 142 -7.96 -9.26 0.79
C LEU A 142 -9.19 -9.85 1.48
N SER A 143 -9.12 -11.09 1.99
CA SER A 143 -10.23 -11.74 2.68
C SER A 143 -10.81 -10.97 3.87
N PRO A 144 -10.06 -10.15 4.64
CA PRO A 144 -10.66 -9.34 5.71
C PRO A 144 -11.68 -8.31 5.19
N PHE A 145 -11.64 -7.93 3.91
CA PHE A 145 -12.41 -6.79 3.40
C PHE A 145 -13.76 -7.15 2.80
N GLY A 146 -14.10 -8.45 2.70
CA GLY A 146 -15.30 -8.89 1.99
C GLY A 146 -15.30 -8.31 0.57
N GLU A 147 -16.45 -7.82 0.09
CA GLU A 147 -16.61 -7.33 -1.29
C GLU A 147 -15.90 -6.00 -1.61
N ARG A 148 -15.39 -5.27 -0.61
CA ARG A 148 -14.87 -3.92 -0.83
C ARG A 148 -13.93 -3.43 0.26
N LEU A 149 -12.79 -2.88 -0.16
CA LEU A 149 -11.90 -2.08 0.67
C LEU A 149 -11.83 -0.63 0.19
N PHE A 150 -11.18 0.24 0.97
CA PHE A 150 -10.92 1.63 0.62
C PHE A 150 -9.44 1.92 0.73
N ALA A 151 -8.83 2.42 -0.34
CA ALA A 151 -7.42 2.75 -0.35
C ALA A 151 -7.19 4.08 -1.03
N PHE A 152 -6.01 4.66 -0.78
CA PHE A 152 -5.56 5.82 -1.52
C PHE A 152 -5.15 5.39 -2.93
N GLU A 153 -5.66 6.09 -3.94
CA GLU A 153 -5.18 6.01 -5.32
C GLU A 153 -4.52 7.34 -5.66
N HIS A 154 -3.42 7.31 -6.43
CA HIS A 154 -2.80 8.49 -7.02
C HIS A 154 -1.97 8.08 -8.24
N ARG A 155 -2.63 7.98 -9.40
CA ARG A 155 -2.03 7.38 -10.61
C ARG A 155 -2.46 8.05 -11.91
N ASN A 156 -1.52 8.08 -12.85
CA ASN A 156 -1.72 8.54 -14.23
C ASN A 156 -1.74 7.37 -15.23
N TRP A 157 -1.39 6.17 -14.78
CA TRP A 157 -1.37 4.96 -15.57
C TRP A 157 -2.29 3.92 -14.95
N GLU A 158 -2.71 2.96 -15.76
CA GLU A 158 -3.53 1.85 -15.31
C GLU A 158 -3.31 0.60 -16.15
N ALA A 159 -3.35 -0.55 -15.47
CA ALA A 159 -3.46 -1.85 -16.13
C ALA A 159 -4.93 -2.16 -16.47
N VAL A 160 -5.21 -2.44 -17.73
CA VAL A 160 -6.53 -2.81 -18.26
C VAL A 160 -6.41 -4.00 -19.21
N ASN A 161 -7.53 -4.63 -19.58
CA ASN A 161 -7.55 -5.75 -20.51
C ASN A 161 -6.63 -6.92 -20.09
N LEU A 162 -6.89 -7.49 -18.91
CA LEU A 162 -6.12 -8.63 -18.38
C LEU A 162 -6.10 -9.81 -19.35
N ASP A 163 -4.92 -10.35 -19.63
CA ASP A 163 -4.75 -11.66 -20.23
C ASP A 163 -4.83 -12.73 -19.13
N GLU A 164 -6.04 -13.23 -18.90
CA GLU A 164 -6.30 -14.26 -17.89
C GLU A 164 -5.58 -15.58 -18.18
N ARG A 165 -5.27 -15.87 -19.46
CA ARG A 165 -4.54 -17.09 -19.84
C ARG A 165 -3.07 -16.96 -19.46
N GLN A 166 -2.46 -15.81 -19.74
CA GLN A 166 -1.09 -15.51 -19.35
C GLN A 166 -0.96 -15.50 -17.82
N LEU A 167 -1.86 -14.82 -17.11
CA LEU A 167 -1.88 -14.82 -15.64
C LEU A 167 -2.01 -16.26 -15.09
N GLY A 168 -2.93 -17.06 -15.64
CA GLY A 168 -3.11 -18.46 -15.24
C GLY A 168 -1.89 -19.34 -15.49
N SER A 169 -1.11 -19.06 -16.55
CA SER A 169 0.12 -19.81 -16.85
C SER A 169 1.22 -19.62 -15.78
N LEU A 170 1.17 -18.52 -15.02
CA LEU A 170 2.05 -18.24 -13.89
C LEU A 170 1.48 -18.72 -12.55
N GLY A 171 0.29 -19.33 -12.55
CA GLY A 171 -0.45 -19.67 -11.33
C GLY A 171 -1.06 -18.46 -10.63
N GLY A 172 -1.20 -17.33 -11.33
CA GLY A 172 -1.72 -16.08 -10.79
C GLY A 172 -3.25 -16.03 -10.69
N GLN A 173 -3.74 -15.04 -9.94
CA GLN A 173 -5.15 -14.81 -9.66
C GLN A 173 -5.48 -13.32 -9.66
N LEU A 174 -6.64 -12.98 -10.22
CA LEU A 174 -7.17 -11.62 -10.15
C LEU A 174 -7.91 -11.39 -8.83
N LEU A 175 -7.40 -10.50 -7.99
CA LEU A 175 -7.89 -10.28 -6.64
C LEU A 175 -8.86 -9.09 -6.52
N ALA A 176 -8.63 -8.01 -7.26
CA ALA A 176 -9.45 -6.81 -7.16
C ALA A 176 -9.55 -6.02 -8.47
N ARG A 177 -10.69 -5.34 -8.65
CA ARG A 177 -11.04 -4.48 -9.78
C ARG A 177 -11.57 -3.13 -9.30
N GLU A 178 -11.47 -2.15 -10.18
CA GLU A 178 -12.01 -0.80 -9.98
C GLU A 178 -13.54 -0.75 -10.04
N SER A 179 -14.14 -1.71 -10.73
CA SER A 179 -15.59 -1.83 -10.93
C SER A 179 -16.11 -3.18 -10.48
N ARG A 180 -17.43 -3.23 -10.24
CA ARG A 180 -18.19 -4.45 -9.97
C ARG A 180 -19.52 -4.42 -10.74
N ASP A 181 -20.25 -5.53 -10.71
CA ASP A 181 -21.56 -5.63 -11.35
C ASP A 181 -22.50 -4.51 -10.88
N GLY A 182 -23.09 -3.81 -11.85
CA GLY A 182 -23.97 -2.67 -11.61
C GLY A 182 -23.28 -1.36 -11.18
N VAL A 183 -21.95 -1.34 -10.98
CA VAL A 183 -21.20 -0.13 -10.59
C VAL A 183 -19.89 -0.04 -11.38
N SER A 184 -19.92 0.72 -12.48
CA SER A 184 -18.74 1.02 -13.29
C SER A 184 -18.06 2.32 -12.82
N LYS A 185 -16.80 2.22 -12.38
CA LYS A 185 -15.90 3.33 -12.00
C LYS A 185 -14.61 3.34 -12.83
N GLY A 186 -14.55 2.51 -13.86
CA GLY A 186 -13.41 2.32 -14.76
C GLY A 186 -13.10 0.83 -14.97
N ARG A 187 -12.00 0.52 -15.66
CA ARG A 187 -11.67 -0.84 -16.08
C ARG A 187 -10.40 -1.39 -15.44
N ALA A 188 -9.81 -0.63 -14.51
CA ALA A 188 -8.50 -0.97 -13.99
C ALA A 188 -8.53 -2.27 -13.17
N ILE A 189 -7.48 -3.06 -13.38
CA ILE A 189 -7.06 -4.13 -12.48
C ILE A 189 -6.43 -3.45 -11.27
N LEU A 190 -6.82 -3.86 -10.06
CA LEU A 190 -6.37 -3.21 -8.83
C LEU A 190 -5.55 -4.10 -7.91
N GLY A 191 -5.67 -5.42 -8.02
CA GLY A 191 -4.89 -6.36 -7.22
C GLY A 191 -4.73 -7.70 -7.90
N LEU A 192 -3.52 -8.24 -7.85
CA LEU A 192 -3.12 -9.52 -8.43
C LEU A 192 -2.31 -10.32 -7.41
N GLN A 193 -2.57 -11.63 -7.33
CA GLN A 193 -1.51 -12.59 -7.07
C GLN A 193 -0.91 -12.89 -8.44
N VAL A 194 0.30 -12.43 -8.71
CA VAL A 194 0.87 -12.53 -10.05
C VAL A 194 1.40 -13.93 -10.33
N ALA A 195 2.11 -14.48 -9.35
CA ALA A 195 2.76 -15.78 -9.37
C ALA A 195 3.04 -16.19 -7.90
N PRO A 196 3.50 -17.42 -7.63
CA PRO A 196 3.99 -17.77 -6.29
C PRO A 196 4.99 -16.74 -5.77
N GLY A 197 4.74 -16.21 -4.57
CA GLY A 197 5.62 -15.23 -3.92
C GLY A 197 5.52 -13.79 -4.45
N VAL A 198 4.72 -13.52 -5.50
CA VAL A 198 4.57 -12.16 -6.05
C VAL A 198 3.12 -11.71 -5.96
N GLU A 199 2.88 -10.69 -5.15
CA GLU A 199 1.59 -10.03 -5.01
C GLU A 199 1.74 -8.55 -5.35
N ALA A 200 0.78 -8.00 -6.08
CA ALA A 200 0.89 -6.65 -6.60
C ALA A 200 -0.44 -5.92 -6.53
N VAL A 201 -0.41 -4.64 -6.18
CA VAL A 201 -1.57 -3.77 -6.08
C VAL A 201 -1.33 -2.43 -6.75
N GLN A 202 -2.33 -1.94 -7.47
CA GLN A 202 -2.25 -0.66 -8.19
C GLN A 202 -2.50 0.55 -7.27
N PHE A 203 -3.17 0.31 -6.13
CA PHE A 203 -3.47 1.31 -5.11
C PHE A 203 -2.38 1.37 -4.04
N HIS A 204 -2.49 2.32 -3.12
CA HIS A 204 -1.51 2.56 -2.05
C HIS A 204 -2.01 2.08 -0.68
N PRO A 205 -1.86 0.78 -0.34
CA PRO A 205 -2.19 0.29 0.99
C PRO A 205 -1.25 0.83 2.09
N GLU A 206 -0.08 1.33 1.72
CA GLU A 206 0.87 1.96 2.63
C GLU A 206 0.44 3.36 3.08
N ALA A 207 -0.51 3.99 2.40
CA ALA A 207 -0.91 5.37 2.69
C ALA A 207 -1.62 5.46 4.06
N ASP A 208 -1.02 6.17 5.00
CA ASP A 208 -1.61 6.43 6.30
C ASP A 208 -2.60 7.60 6.28
N ARG A 209 -3.49 7.66 7.27
CA ARG A 209 -4.49 8.73 7.36
C ARG A 209 -3.84 10.10 7.44
N ALA A 210 -2.79 10.25 8.23
CA ALA A 210 -2.13 11.55 8.45
C ALA A 210 -1.51 12.10 7.16
N GLY A 211 -0.84 11.25 6.38
CA GLY A 211 -0.25 11.62 5.08
C GLY A 211 -1.31 11.95 4.04
N VAL A 212 -2.40 11.17 3.96
CA VAL A 212 -3.48 11.49 3.01
C VAL A 212 -4.21 12.77 3.41
N MET A 213 -4.47 12.99 4.71
CA MET A 213 -5.10 14.23 5.19
C MET A 213 -4.24 15.46 4.90
N SER A 214 -2.92 15.39 5.13
CA SER A 214 -2.03 16.51 4.83
C SER A 214 -1.96 16.81 3.34
N TRP A 215 -2.06 15.79 2.48
CA TRP A 215 -2.13 15.96 1.03
C TRP A 215 -3.45 16.57 0.57
N VAL A 216 -4.59 16.04 1.03
CA VAL A 216 -5.94 16.50 0.66
C VAL A 216 -6.21 17.94 1.15
N ALA A 217 -5.69 18.31 2.32
CA ALA A 217 -5.91 19.63 2.92
C ALA A 217 -5.22 20.77 2.16
N ARG A 218 -4.29 20.48 1.25
CA ARG A 218 -3.62 21.47 0.41
C ARG A 218 -4.64 22.13 -0.53
N PRO A 219 -4.77 23.47 -0.58
CA PRO A 219 -5.79 24.16 -1.37
C PRO A 219 -5.80 23.75 -2.84
N GLU A 220 -4.63 23.55 -3.45
CA GLU A 220 -4.48 23.12 -4.83
C GLU A 220 -4.96 21.69 -5.08
N GLN A 221 -4.77 20.78 -4.12
CA GLN A 221 -5.23 19.40 -4.25
C GLN A 221 -6.74 19.31 -4.02
N ALA A 222 -7.25 20.05 -3.04
CA ALA A 222 -8.69 20.18 -2.82
C ALA A 222 -9.40 20.79 -4.05
N ALA A 223 -8.84 21.85 -4.64
CA ALA A 223 -9.38 22.47 -5.85
C ALA A 223 -9.36 21.50 -7.04
N ALA A 224 -8.24 20.82 -7.27
CA ALA A 224 -8.14 19.80 -8.32
C ALA A 224 -9.13 18.65 -8.11
N PHE A 225 -9.31 18.19 -6.87
CA PHE A 225 -10.27 17.14 -6.55
C PHE A 225 -11.70 17.57 -6.86
N LYS A 226 -12.09 18.78 -6.44
CA LYS A 226 -13.42 19.34 -6.69
C LYS A 226 -13.68 19.54 -8.17
N ALA A 227 -12.66 19.96 -8.92
CA ALA A 227 -12.75 20.08 -10.38
C ALA A 227 -12.99 18.72 -11.05
N ASN A 228 -12.29 17.66 -10.62
CA ASN A 228 -12.38 16.34 -11.26
C ASN A 228 -13.60 15.52 -10.82
N TYR A 229 -13.99 15.60 -9.54
CA TYR A 229 -14.98 14.69 -8.94
C TYR A 229 -16.21 15.40 -8.35
N GLY A 230 -16.20 16.73 -8.30
CA GLY A 230 -17.25 17.54 -7.70
C GLY A 230 -17.17 17.64 -6.16
N GLU A 231 -17.85 18.65 -5.62
CA GLU A 231 -17.86 18.95 -4.19
C GLU A 231 -18.44 17.81 -3.35
N VAL A 232 -19.51 17.15 -3.82
CA VAL A 232 -20.16 16.06 -3.08
C VAL A 232 -19.20 14.89 -2.85
N THR A 233 -18.43 14.52 -3.88
CA THR A 233 -17.44 13.44 -3.80
C THR A 233 -16.27 13.84 -2.91
N TYR A 234 -15.84 15.10 -2.96
CA TYR A 234 -14.81 15.63 -2.06
C TYR A 234 -15.21 15.48 -0.59
N GLN A 235 -16.43 15.92 -0.24
CA GLN A 235 -16.94 15.77 1.13
C GLN A 235 -17.11 14.30 1.54
N ALA A 236 -17.50 13.42 0.61
CA ALA A 236 -17.58 11.98 0.85
C ALA A 236 -16.19 11.35 1.10
N MET A 237 -15.16 11.81 0.40
CA MET A 237 -13.78 11.40 0.63
C MET A 237 -13.30 11.83 2.03
N LEU A 238 -13.58 13.05 2.47
CA LEU A 238 -13.24 13.49 3.83
C LEU A 238 -13.88 12.59 4.90
N ARG A 239 -15.18 12.28 4.77
CA ARG A 239 -15.85 11.31 5.66
C ARG A 239 -15.25 9.91 5.59
N THR A 240 -14.65 9.53 4.46
CA THR A 240 -13.98 8.24 4.28
C THR A 240 -12.68 8.17 5.08
N LEU A 241 -12.00 9.30 5.26
CA LEU A 241 -10.77 9.40 6.04
C LEU A 241 -11.02 9.28 7.54
N ASP A 242 -12.21 9.64 8.01
CA ASP A 242 -12.59 9.55 9.44
C ASP A 242 -13.13 8.17 9.84
N ASP A 243 -13.58 7.34 8.89
CA ASP A 243 -14.09 6.00 9.19
C ASP A 243 -12.92 5.00 9.37
N PRO A 244 -12.68 4.47 10.59
CA PRO A 244 -11.55 3.60 10.86
C PRO A 244 -11.62 2.27 10.08
N ARG A 245 -12.79 1.90 9.55
CA ARG A 245 -12.99 0.68 8.75
C ARG A 245 -12.56 0.83 7.29
N ARG A 246 -12.06 2.01 6.89
CA ARG A 246 -11.71 2.35 5.50
C ARG A 246 -10.20 2.42 5.30
N LEU A 247 -9.65 3.60 5.05
CA LEU A 247 -8.22 3.76 4.77
C LEU A 247 -7.35 3.20 5.90
N ALA A 248 -7.68 3.50 7.15
CA ALA A 248 -6.94 3.04 8.31
C ALA A 248 -6.92 1.50 8.43
N ARG A 249 -8.03 0.83 8.09
CA ARG A 249 -8.12 -0.63 8.07
C ARG A 249 -7.28 -1.24 6.95
N THR A 250 -7.28 -0.63 5.76
CA THR A 250 -6.39 -1.05 4.66
C THR A 250 -4.92 -0.97 5.06
N TYR A 251 -4.52 0.16 5.65
CA TYR A 251 -3.16 0.36 6.17
C TYR A 251 -2.78 -0.69 7.23
N ALA A 252 -3.69 -0.99 8.15
CA ALA A 252 -3.44 -1.92 9.25
C ALA A 252 -3.36 -3.39 8.85
N LEU A 253 -3.98 -3.79 7.73
CA LEU A 253 -4.16 -5.21 7.42
C LEU A 253 -3.44 -5.70 6.15
N VAL A 254 -3.33 -4.88 5.10
CA VAL A 254 -2.83 -5.38 3.80
C VAL A 254 -1.35 -5.71 3.85
N ILE A 255 -0.47 -4.70 3.97
CA ILE A 255 0.99 -4.92 4.04
C ILE A 255 1.37 -5.67 5.33
N PRO A 256 0.86 -5.32 6.52
CA PRO A 256 1.18 -6.07 7.73
C PRO A 256 0.78 -7.55 7.65
N GLY A 257 -0.39 -7.87 7.10
CA GLY A 257 -0.86 -9.24 6.94
C GLY A 257 -0.02 -10.01 5.93
N TRP A 258 0.38 -9.35 4.84
CA TRP A 258 1.33 -9.88 3.86
C TRP A 258 2.69 -10.22 4.50
N LEU A 259 3.30 -9.27 5.23
CA LEU A 259 4.58 -9.45 5.91
C LEU A 259 4.54 -10.64 6.89
N GLY A 260 3.49 -10.71 7.71
CA GLY A 260 3.31 -11.80 8.67
C GLY A 260 3.15 -13.16 7.99
N ARG A 261 2.36 -13.23 6.91
CA ARG A 261 2.16 -14.46 6.14
C ARG A 261 3.45 -14.93 5.50
N CYS A 262 4.17 -14.06 4.80
CA CYS A 262 5.42 -14.42 4.12
C CYS A 262 6.53 -14.80 5.10
N PHE A 263 6.58 -14.16 6.28
CA PHE A 263 7.47 -14.60 7.36
C PHE A 263 7.14 -16.03 7.82
N ASN A 264 5.87 -16.35 8.03
CA ASN A 264 5.47 -17.69 8.48
C ASN A 264 5.84 -18.78 7.45
N GLU A 265 5.87 -18.45 6.16
CA GLU A 265 6.31 -19.38 5.10
C GLU A 265 7.80 -19.78 5.22
N ILE A 266 8.65 -18.92 5.82
CA ILE A 266 10.07 -19.21 6.09
C ILE A 266 10.34 -19.60 7.54
N ALA A 267 9.41 -19.33 8.46
CA ALA A 267 9.60 -19.54 9.89
C ALA A 267 9.88 -21.01 10.24
N GLY A 268 9.01 -21.93 9.81
CA GLY A 268 9.18 -23.37 10.06
C GLY A 268 10.52 -23.93 9.57
N PRO A 269 10.88 -23.76 8.28
CA PRO A 269 12.18 -24.19 7.75
C PRO A 269 13.40 -23.59 8.46
N ARG A 270 13.28 -22.40 9.07
CA ARG A 270 14.36 -21.73 9.81
C ARG A 270 14.32 -21.98 11.32
N GLY A 271 13.34 -22.75 11.81
CA GLY A 271 13.16 -23.01 13.25
C GLY A 271 12.66 -21.80 14.04
N TYR A 272 12.02 -20.83 13.40
CA TYR A 272 11.38 -19.68 14.05
C TYR A 272 9.95 -20.02 14.45
N ALA A 273 9.45 -19.37 15.50
CA ALA A 273 8.04 -19.38 15.85
C ALA A 273 7.24 -18.57 14.83
N GLU A 274 6.13 -19.14 14.35
CA GLU A 274 5.18 -18.42 13.51
C GLU A 274 4.57 -17.23 14.24
N LEU A 275 4.34 -16.14 13.51
CA LEU A 275 3.62 -14.99 14.00
C LEU A 275 2.11 -15.30 14.03
N PRO A 276 1.39 -14.86 15.07
CA PRO A 276 -0.06 -14.97 15.10
C PRO A 276 -0.69 -14.19 13.93
N PRO A 277 -1.98 -14.40 13.61
CA PRO A 277 -2.70 -13.53 12.68
C PRO A 277 -2.80 -12.10 13.24
N ILE A 278 -2.94 -11.12 12.36
CA ILE A 278 -3.20 -9.74 12.79
C ILE A 278 -4.67 -9.64 13.20
N GLU A 279 -4.90 -9.09 14.39
CA GLU A 279 -6.25 -8.84 14.86
C GLU A 279 -6.91 -7.76 13.98
N ASP A 280 -7.98 -8.15 13.29
CA ASP A 280 -8.92 -7.25 12.63
C ASP A 280 -9.87 -6.64 13.66
N ALA A 281 -9.29 -5.97 14.65
CA ALA A 281 -10.06 -5.15 15.57
C ALA A 281 -10.29 -3.78 14.90
N PRO A 282 -11.53 -3.28 14.82
CA PRO A 282 -11.75 -1.86 14.54
C PRO A 282 -11.07 -1.09 15.67
N CYS A 283 -9.87 -0.64 15.36
CA CYS A 283 -8.80 -0.20 16.26
C CYS A 283 -9.31 0.51 17.53
N SER A 284 -9.28 -0.16 18.68
CA SER A 284 -9.44 0.47 20.00
C SER A 284 -8.25 1.38 20.37
N ARG A 285 -7.16 1.37 19.59
CA ARG A 285 -6.03 2.31 19.77
C ARG A 285 -6.35 3.72 19.28
N PHE A 286 -7.42 3.92 18.50
CA PHE A 286 -7.90 5.27 18.16
C PHE A 286 -8.45 6.00 19.40
N ASP A 287 -9.10 5.29 20.32
CA ASP A 287 -9.59 5.88 21.57
C ASP A 287 -8.46 6.45 22.43
N ALA A 288 -7.30 5.78 22.48
CA ALA A 288 -6.17 6.22 23.28
C ALA A 288 -5.49 7.46 22.69
N HIS A 289 -5.33 7.53 21.37
CA HIS A 289 -4.71 8.68 20.70
C HIS A 289 -5.66 9.89 20.63
N CYS A 290 -6.97 9.66 20.40
CA CYS A 290 -7.98 10.71 20.45
C CYS A 290 -8.15 11.28 21.87
N ARG A 291 -8.20 10.43 22.92
CA ARG A 291 -8.25 10.92 24.31
C ARG A 291 -7.01 11.71 24.70
N ALA A 292 -5.82 11.30 24.26
CA ALA A 292 -4.58 12.03 24.52
C ALA A 292 -4.59 13.44 23.86
N GLN A 293 -5.12 13.54 22.64
CA GLN A 293 -5.25 14.82 21.92
C GLN A 293 -6.38 15.71 22.48
N GLU A 294 -7.49 15.13 22.92
CA GLU A 294 -8.58 15.86 23.60
C GLU A 294 -8.15 16.41 24.96
N LEU A 295 -7.40 15.64 25.75
CA LEU A 295 -6.82 16.08 27.01
C LEU A 295 -5.80 17.22 26.81
N ALA A 296 -4.96 17.13 25.76
CA ALA A 296 -4.02 18.19 25.40
C ALA A 296 -4.73 19.48 24.94
N ALA A 297 -5.82 19.35 24.16
CA ALA A 297 -6.62 20.48 23.70
C ALA A 297 -7.45 21.15 24.82
N ALA A 298 -7.93 20.37 25.79
CA ALA A 298 -8.63 20.87 26.97
C ALA A 298 -7.68 21.65 27.90
N SER A 299 -6.44 21.18 28.07
CA SER A 299 -5.43 21.88 28.89
C SER A 299 -4.94 23.19 28.26
N ALA A 300 -5.10 23.38 26.94
CA ALA A 300 -4.76 24.61 26.23
C ALA A 300 -5.88 25.67 26.26
N ARG A 301 -7.08 25.33 26.74
CA ARG A 301 -8.24 26.23 26.86
C ARG A 301 -8.53 26.59 28.32
N SER A 302 -7.56 27.18 29.00
CA SER A 302 -7.83 27.92 30.24
C SER A 302 -8.19 29.37 29.88
N PRO A 303 -9.34 29.93 30.32
CA PRO A 303 -9.68 31.31 30.02
C PRO A 303 -8.86 32.26 30.90
N GLY A 304 -8.01 33.07 30.25
CA GLY A 304 -7.29 34.16 30.88
C GLY A 304 -8.19 35.38 31.15
N SER A 305 -8.07 35.89 32.37
CA SER A 305 -8.29 37.27 32.83
C SER A 305 -9.57 38.00 32.38
N GLY A 306 -10.54 38.09 33.31
CA GLY A 306 -11.62 39.06 33.25
C GLY A 306 -11.11 40.49 33.45
N GLU A 307 -11.43 41.35 32.49
CA GLU A 307 -11.13 42.78 32.49
C GLU A 307 -12.22 43.51 33.30
N GLN A 308 -11.86 44.08 34.46
CA GLN A 308 -12.73 44.95 35.25
C GLN A 308 -12.71 46.35 34.65
N VAL A 309 -13.85 46.78 34.08
CA VAL A 309 -14.09 48.17 33.70
C VAL A 309 -14.68 48.93 34.89
N THR A 310 -13.86 49.76 35.53
CA THR A 310 -14.28 50.75 36.52
C THR A 310 -14.87 51.99 35.83
N ARG A 311 -16.14 52.32 36.11
CA ARG A 311 -16.72 53.65 35.87
C ARG A 311 -16.55 54.50 37.13
N GLY A 312 -16.02 55.71 36.99
CA GLY A 312 -15.99 56.72 38.05
C GLY A 312 -16.31 58.11 37.49
N ALA A 313 -17.23 58.77 38.21
CA ALA A 313 -17.68 60.18 38.17
C ALA A 313 -18.20 60.75 36.85
#